data_AF-A0A2K4GCL1-F1
#
_entry.id   AF-A0A2K4GCL1-F1
#
_cell.length_a   1.000
_cell.length_b   1.000
_cell.length_c   1.000
_cell.angle_alpha   90.00
_cell.angle_beta   90.00
_cell.angle_gamma   90.00
#
_symmetry.space_group_name_H-M   'P 1'
#
loop_
_entity.id
_entity.type
_entity.pdbx_description
1 polymer ?
#
loop_
_entity_poly.entity_id
_entity_poly.type
_entity_poly.pdbx_seq_one_letter_code
_entity_poly.pdbx_strand_id
1 'polypeptide(L)'
;MAIGESGSPDTDSGSSSRRLGAAFLGLLHSHVELFGIELQEQKARTVSLLLFAGLALVFALLLLVGLSALVLIVFWDTYRLSAIVGLCVFYALAALFCGMRLKAAVFDESSPFHATLEELNNDRERLLP
;
A
#
# COMPACT_ATOMS: atom_id res chain seq x y z
N MET A 1 -57.30 52.48 -7.48
CA MET A 1 -57.27 51.30 -8.38
C MET A 1 -55.85 51.25 -8.95
N ALA A 2 -54.86 50.69 -8.27
CA ALA A 2 -54.60 49.29 -7.88
C ALA A 2 -53.86 48.51 -8.99
N ILE A 3 -52.68 48.01 -8.61
CA ILE A 3 -51.86 46.92 -9.18
C ILE A 3 -51.05 47.29 -10.46
N GLY A 4 -49.75 47.03 -10.57
CA GLY A 4 -48.88 46.24 -9.69
C GLY A 4 -47.40 46.41 -10.04
N GLU A 5 -46.61 46.39 -8.98
CA GLU A 5 -45.15 46.34 -9.00
C GLU A 5 -44.72 44.92 -9.43
N SER A 6 -44.16 44.78 -10.62
CA SER A 6 -43.47 43.55 -11.02
C SER A 6 -42.04 43.60 -10.50
N GLY A 7 -41.84 43.14 -9.27
CA GLY A 7 -40.52 42.83 -8.73
C GLY A 7 -40.00 41.54 -9.34
N SER A 8 -38.98 41.64 -10.20
CA SER A 8 -38.18 40.50 -10.62
C SER A 8 -37.14 40.19 -9.54
N PRO A 9 -37.08 38.97 -8.97
CA PRO A 9 -36.04 38.58 -8.05
C PRO A 9 -34.86 38.02 -8.85
N ASP A 10 -34.01 38.90 -9.39
CA ASP A 10 -32.81 38.47 -10.08
C ASP A 10 -31.68 38.13 -9.07
N THR A 11 -31.52 36.82 -8.87
CA THR A 11 -30.22 36.12 -8.78
C THR A 11 -29.22 36.55 -7.70
N ASP A 12 -29.31 35.98 -6.50
CA ASP A 12 -28.21 35.94 -5.52
C ASP A 12 -27.47 34.56 -5.52
N SER A 13 -27.56 33.81 -6.62
CA SER A 13 -26.90 32.49 -6.76
C SER A 13 -25.38 32.60 -6.91
N GLY A 14 -24.86 33.76 -7.30
CA GLY A 14 -23.41 33.98 -7.50
C GLY A 14 -22.58 34.11 -6.22
N SER A 15 -23.21 34.44 -5.09
CA SER A 15 -22.53 34.59 -3.79
C SER A 15 -22.41 33.26 -3.04
N SER A 16 -23.37 32.35 -3.24
CA SER A 16 -23.40 31.02 -2.61
C SER A 16 -22.28 30.10 -3.10
N SER A 17 -22.04 30.05 -4.42
CA SER A 17 -20.99 29.22 -5.03
C SER A 17 -19.58 29.61 -4.57
N ARG A 18 -19.33 30.92 -4.42
CA ARG A 18 -18.03 31.44 -3.98
C ARG A 18 -17.75 31.19 -2.49
N ARG A 19 -18.81 31.19 -1.66
CA ARG A 19 -18.72 30.83 -0.23
C ARG A 19 -18.57 29.31 -0.03
N LEU A 20 -19.25 28.51 -0.84
CA LEU A 20 -19.09 27.06 -0.88
C LEU A 20 -17.67 26.67 -1.30
N GLY A 21 -17.10 27.32 -2.34
CA GLY A 21 -15.72 27.09 -2.76
C GLY A 21 -14.68 27.44 -1.68
N ALA A 22 -14.88 28.53 -0.93
CA ALA A 22 -14.00 28.90 0.18
C ALA A 22 -14.10 27.93 1.36
N ALA A 23 -15.31 27.44 1.69
CA ALA A 23 -15.51 26.44 2.72
C ALA A 23 -14.90 25.08 2.33
N PHE A 24 -15.02 24.69 1.07
CA PHE A 24 -14.43 23.46 0.54
C PHE A 24 -12.90 23.52 0.55
N LEU A 25 -12.29 24.65 0.16
CA LEU A 25 -10.84 24.84 0.26
C LEU A 25 -10.35 24.81 1.72
N GLY A 26 -11.10 25.41 2.65
CA GLY A 26 -10.78 25.37 4.08
C GLY A 26 -10.84 23.96 4.67
N LEU A 27 -11.86 23.17 4.28
CA LEU A 27 -11.98 21.76 4.67
C LEU A 27 -10.87 20.91 4.05
N LEU A 28 -10.57 21.08 2.75
CA LEU A 28 -9.48 20.37 2.09
C LEU A 28 -8.15 20.65 2.77
N HIS A 29 -7.89 21.90 3.14
CA HIS A 29 -6.65 22.29 3.79
C HIS A 29 -6.47 21.61 5.15
N SER A 30 -7.50 21.64 6.01
CA SER A 30 -7.45 20.95 7.31
C SER A 30 -7.31 19.44 7.19
N HIS A 31 -7.97 18.80 6.22
CA HIS A 31 -7.85 17.36 6.03
C HIS A 31 -6.50 16.96 5.43
N VAL A 32 -5.93 17.73 4.49
CA VAL A 32 -4.60 17.46 3.93
C VAL A 32 -3.50 17.60 4.98
N GLU A 33 -3.61 18.60 5.86
CA GLU A 33 -2.69 18.76 6.98
C GLU A 33 -2.80 17.57 7.96
N LEU A 34 -4.02 17.16 8.31
CA LEU A 34 -4.26 16.01 9.19
C LEU A 34 -3.80 14.67 8.56
N PHE A 35 -4.12 14.43 7.28
CA PHE A 35 -3.66 13.27 6.51
C PHE A 35 -2.14 13.22 6.40
N GLY A 36 -1.49 14.39 6.25
CA GLY A 36 -0.03 14.50 6.21
C GLY A 36 0.62 14.08 7.52
N ILE A 37 0.01 14.44 8.65
CA ILE A 37 0.49 14.10 9.99
C ILE A 37 0.25 12.62 10.30
N GLU A 38 -0.94 12.08 10.00
CA GLU A 38 -1.24 10.65 10.17
C GLU A 38 -0.36 9.76 9.28
N LEU A 39 -0.09 10.18 8.03
CA LEU A 39 0.86 9.49 7.14
C LEU A 39 2.28 9.50 7.70
N GLN A 40 2.74 10.62 8.29
CA GLN A 40 4.07 10.68 8.90
C GLN A 40 4.18 9.77 10.13
N GLU A 41 3.14 9.73 10.95
CA GLU A 41 3.11 8.93 12.17
C GLU A 41 3.05 7.42 11.87
N GLN A 42 2.26 7.02 10.86
CA GLN A 42 2.23 5.63 10.38
C GLN A 42 3.50 5.24 9.62
N LYS A 43 4.13 6.18 8.89
CA LYS A 43 5.38 5.93 8.16
C LYS A 43 6.55 5.68 9.10
N ALA A 44 6.69 6.42 10.20
CA ALA A 44 7.83 6.25 11.11
C ALA A 44 7.84 4.85 11.77
N ARG A 45 6.69 4.38 12.27
CA ARG A 45 6.56 3.03 12.85
C ARG A 45 6.73 1.94 11.81
N THR A 46 6.14 2.10 10.63
CA THR A 46 6.27 1.14 9.52
C THR A 46 7.72 1.05 9.03
N VAL A 47 8.41 2.17 8.88
CA VAL A 47 9.83 2.19 8.47
C VAL A 47 10.70 1.49 9.50
N SER A 48 10.51 1.75 10.80
CA SER A 48 11.26 1.05 11.86
C SER A 48 11.04 -0.47 11.80
N LEU A 49 9.78 -0.91 11.66
CA LEU A 49 9.45 -2.33 11.50
C LEU A 49 10.08 -2.94 10.23
N LEU A 50 10.07 -2.22 9.11
CA LEU A 50 10.70 -2.67 7.87
C LEU A 50 12.23 -2.78 8.01
N LEU A 51 12.87 -1.87 8.75
CA LEU A 51 14.30 -1.95 9.04
C LEU A 51 14.62 -3.19 9.89
N PHE A 52 13.88 -3.43 10.97
CA PHE A 52 14.07 -4.64 11.78
C PHE A 52 13.74 -5.92 11.01
N ALA A 53 12.69 -5.92 10.20
CA ALA A 53 12.34 -7.06 9.33
C ALA A 53 13.43 -7.33 8.29
N GLY A 54 13.98 -6.27 7.67
CA GLY A 54 15.10 -6.37 6.73
C GLY A 54 16.37 -6.90 7.41
N LEU A 55 16.71 -6.38 8.59
CA LEU A 55 17.86 -6.84 9.36
C LEU A 55 17.69 -8.32 9.77
N ALA A 56 16.51 -8.70 10.26
CA ALA A 56 16.17 -10.08 10.60
C ALA A 56 16.28 -11.00 9.37
N LEU A 57 15.82 -10.54 8.19
CA LEU A 57 15.95 -11.26 6.93
C LEU A 57 17.43 -11.48 6.56
N VAL A 58 18.28 -10.45 6.69
CA VAL A 58 19.72 -10.56 6.42
C VAL A 58 20.37 -11.58 7.35
N PHE A 59 20.12 -11.51 8.67
CA PHE A 59 20.65 -12.49 9.62
C PHE A 59 20.14 -13.91 9.33
N ALA A 60 18.87 -14.07 8.95
CA ALA A 60 18.32 -15.36 8.57
C ALA A 60 19.01 -15.93 7.31
N LEU A 61 19.28 -15.11 6.29
CA LEU A 61 20.02 -15.52 5.10
C LEU A 61 21.46 -15.91 5.42
N LEU A 62 22.16 -15.13 6.26
CA LEU A 62 23.51 -15.48 6.71
C LEU A 62 23.55 -16.81 7.47
N LEU A 63 22.59 -17.02 8.38
CA LEU A 63 22.45 -18.28 9.11
C LEU A 63 22.18 -19.45 8.15
N LEU A 64 21.29 -19.27 7.17
CA LEU A 64 20.95 -20.27 6.17
C LEU A 64 22.17 -20.69 5.32
N VAL A 65 22.98 -19.71 4.90
CA VAL A 65 24.26 -19.97 4.22
C VAL A 65 25.23 -20.71 5.15
N GLY A 66 25.32 -20.29 6.41
CA GLY A 66 26.14 -20.97 7.42
C GLY A 66 25.74 -22.43 7.65
N LEU A 67 24.43 -22.70 7.77
CA LEU A 67 23.88 -24.06 7.89
C LEU A 67 24.17 -24.90 6.63
N SER A 68 24.08 -24.29 5.45
CA SER A 68 24.44 -24.96 4.20
C SER A 68 25.89 -25.41 4.19
N ALA A 69 26.79 -24.50 4.56
CA ALA A 69 28.21 -24.78 4.64
C ALA A 69 28.48 -25.85 5.69
N LEU A 70 27.81 -25.80 6.85
CA LEU A 70 27.91 -26.82 7.90
C LEU A 70 27.50 -28.20 7.36
N VAL A 71 26.36 -28.30 6.67
CA VAL A 71 25.91 -29.55 6.04
C VAL A 71 26.94 -30.04 5.03
N LEU A 72 27.47 -29.16 4.18
CA LEU A 72 28.49 -29.55 3.21
C LEU A 72 29.76 -30.05 3.88
N ILE A 73 30.25 -29.38 4.94
CA ILE A 73 31.46 -29.77 5.68
C ILE A 73 31.26 -31.13 6.37
N VAL A 74 30.12 -31.34 7.04
CA VAL A 74 29.82 -32.58 7.77
C VAL A 74 29.72 -33.77 6.81
N PHE A 75 29.08 -33.60 5.66
CA PHE A 75 28.87 -34.68 4.70
C PHE A 75 29.93 -34.72 3.58
N TRP A 76 30.97 -33.89 3.68
CA TRP A 76 31.97 -33.73 2.62
C TRP A 76 32.76 -35.01 2.36
N ASP A 77 33.10 -35.81 3.35
CA ASP A 77 34.06 -36.90 3.08
C ASP A 77 33.42 -38.07 2.31
N THR A 78 32.18 -38.42 2.64
CA THR A 78 31.51 -39.62 2.13
C THR A 78 30.40 -39.33 1.11
N TYR A 79 29.75 -38.16 1.21
CA TYR A 79 28.43 -37.92 0.61
C TYR A 79 28.32 -36.57 -0.11
N ARG A 80 29.42 -36.05 -0.68
CA ARG A 80 29.48 -34.71 -1.33
C ARG A 80 28.31 -34.44 -2.27
N LEU A 81 28.10 -35.35 -3.23
CA LEU A 81 27.06 -35.17 -4.25
C LEU A 81 25.66 -35.23 -3.65
N SER A 82 25.38 -36.18 -2.76
CA SER A 82 24.09 -36.27 -2.08
C SER A 82 23.79 -35.06 -1.20
N ALA A 83 24.81 -34.49 -0.53
CA ALA A 83 24.65 -33.27 0.27
C ALA A 83 24.31 -32.07 -0.62
N ILE A 84 25.01 -31.89 -1.74
CA ILE A 84 24.73 -30.82 -2.72
C ILE A 84 23.34 -30.99 -3.33
N VAL A 85 22.99 -32.20 -3.79
CA VAL A 85 21.68 -32.49 -4.39
C VAL A 85 20.56 -32.27 -3.38
N GLY A 86 20.72 -32.74 -2.14
CA GLY A 86 19.75 -32.52 -1.07
C GLY A 86 19.52 -31.04 -0.79
N LEU A 87 20.60 -30.25 -0.76
CA LEU A 87 20.54 -28.80 -0.56
C LEU A 87 19.86 -28.09 -1.75
N CYS A 88 20.15 -28.51 -2.98
CA CYS A 88 19.49 -28.00 -4.18
C CYS A 88 17.98 -28.29 -4.18
N VAL A 89 17.58 -29.52 -3.86
CA VAL A 89 16.16 -29.90 -3.78
C VAL A 89 15.46 -29.10 -2.68
N PHE A 90 16.09 -28.98 -1.50
CA PHE A 90 15.56 -28.17 -0.40
C PHE A 90 15.32 -26.71 -0.82
N TYR A 91 16.30 -26.08 -1.47
CA TYR A 91 16.17 -24.71 -1.94
C TYR A 91 15.18 -24.54 -3.08
N ALA A 92 15.08 -25.52 -3.99
CA ALA A 92 14.08 -25.49 -5.05
C ALA A 92 12.65 -25.55 -4.49
N LEU A 93 12.41 -26.40 -3.49
CA LEU A 93 11.11 -26.49 -2.82
C LEU A 93 10.78 -25.22 -2.04
N ALA A 94 11.75 -24.66 -1.30
CA ALA A 94 11.57 -23.39 -0.60
C ALA A 94 11.27 -22.24 -1.59
N ALA A 95 11.99 -22.17 -2.71
CA ALA A 95 11.75 -21.17 -3.75
C ALA A 95 10.37 -21.33 -4.41
N LEU A 96 9.95 -22.57 -4.69
CA LEU A 96 8.62 -22.84 -5.24
C LEU A 96 7.52 -22.42 -4.25
N PHE A 97 7.66 -22.77 -2.97
CA PHE A 97 6.72 -22.37 -1.92
C PHE A 97 6.63 -20.84 -1.78
N CYS A 98 7.77 -20.15 -1.73
CA CYS A 98 7.81 -18.69 -1.70
C CYS A 98 7.20 -18.08 -2.97
N GLY A 99 7.49 -18.64 -4.15
CA GLY A 99 6.92 -18.20 -5.42
C GLY A 99 5.40 -18.38 -5.46
N MET A 100 4.88 -19.50 -4.96
CA MET A 100 3.44 -19.75 -4.85
C MET A 100 2.78 -18.80 -3.84
N ARG A 101 3.42 -18.53 -2.70
CA ARG A 101 2.91 -17.59 -1.68
C ARG A 101 2.97 -16.15 -2.15
N LEU A 102 4.01 -15.76 -2.89
CA LEU A 102 4.12 -14.45 -3.51
C LEU A 102 3.08 -14.30 -4.63
N LYS A 103 2.93 -15.32 -5.48
CA LYS A 103 1.87 -15.37 -6.49
C LYS A 103 0.50 -15.28 -5.81
N ALA A 104 0.27 -16.01 -4.72
CA ALA A 104 -0.97 -15.87 -3.96
C ALA A 104 -1.10 -14.42 -3.45
N ALA A 105 -0.11 -13.85 -2.76
CA ALA A 105 -0.21 -12.48 -2.24
C ALA A 105 -0.36 -11.38 -3.30
N VAL A 106 0.17 -11.59 -4.51
CA VAL A 106 0.08 -10.62 -5.63
C VAL A 106 -1.22 -10.78 -6.43
N PHE A 107 -1.69 -12.03 -6.60
CA PHE A 107 -2.91 -12.34 -7.36
C PHE A 107 -4.16 -12.47 -6.46
N ASP A 108 -3.99 -12.46 -5.13
CA ASP A 108 -5.06 -12.25 -4.15
C ASP A 108 -5.41 -10.77 -4.21
N GLU A 109 -6.29 -10.48 -5.17
CA GLU A 109 -6.81 -9.20 -5.60
C GLU A 109 -7.64 -8.54 -4.50
N SER A 110 -6.97 -8.13 -3.43
CA SER A 110 -7.38 -7.03 -2.58
C SER A 110 -6.20 -6.07 -2.51
N SER A 111 -5.90 -5.47 -3.66
CA SER A 111 -5.18 -4.21 -3.71
C SER A 111 -5.89 -3.26 -2.74
N PRO A 112 -5.23 -2.78 -1.67
CA PRO A 112 -5.87 -1.94 -0.65
C PRO A 112 -6.38 -0.60 -1.21
N PHE A 113 -6.10 -0.31 -2.48
CA PHE A 113 -6.51 0.89 -3.21
C PHE A 113 -7.55 0.62 -4.29
N HIS A 114 -7.99 -0.62 -4.53
CA HIS A 114 -9.01 -0.89 -5.54
C HIS A 114 -10.35 -0.29 -5.13
N ALA A 115 -10.77 -0.50 -3.86
CA ALA A 115 -11.95 0.17 -3.30
C ALA A 115 -11.84 1.70 -3.41
N THR A 116 -10.67 2.26 -3.05
CA THR A 116 -10.43 3.71 -3.11
C THR A 116 -10.40 4.27 -4.55
N LEU A 117 -9.87 3.52 -5.52
CA LEU A 117 -9.83 3.92 -6.94
C LEU A 117 -11.21 3.79 -7.61
N GLU A 118 -11.98 2.77 -7.25
CA GLU A 118 -13.37 2.59 -7.69
C GLU A 118 -14.22 3.77 -7.20
N GLU A 119 -14.03 4.17 -5.93
CA GLU A 119 -14.72 5.29 -5.31
C GLU A 119 -14.29 6.64 -5.92
N LEU A 120 -13.00 6.82 -6.23
CA LEU A 120 -12.49 7.98 -6.96
C LEU A 120 -13.00 8.07 -8.41
N ASN A 121 -13.16 6.93 -9.09
CA ASN A 121 -13.69 6.90 -10.45
C ASN A 121 -15.20 7.19 -10.47
N ASN A 122 -15.93 6.68 -9.48
CA ASN A 122 -17.36 6.94 -9.33
C ASN A 122 -17.64 8.42 -8.96
N ASP A 123 -16.79 9.02 -8.12
CA ASP A 123 -16.85 10.46 -7.84
C ASP A 123 -16.49 11.30 -9.07
N ARG A 124 -15.55 10.86 -9.91
CA ARG A 124 -15.24 11.51 -11.18
C ARG A 124 -16.41 11.48 -12.16
N GLU A 125 -17.14 10.36 -12.24
CA GLU A 125 -18.35 10.25 -13.09
C GLU A 125 -19.52 11.09 -12.55
N ARG A 126 -19.59 11.33 -11.24
CA ARG A 126 -20.60 12.23 -10.65
C ARG A 126 -20.24 13.71 -10.76
N LEU A 127 -18.97 14.05 -10.88
CA LEU A 127 -18.47 15.43 -10.97
C LEU A 127 -18.31 15.94 -12.41
N LEU A 128 -18.30 15.05 -13.41
CA LEU A 128 -18.41 15.42 -14.82
C LEU A 128 -19.87 15.22 -15.26
N PRO A 129 -20.68 16.28 -15.44
CA PRO A 129 -22.06 16.18 -15.92
C PRO A 129 -22.13 15.71 -17.38
#